data_AF-A0A0K9Q2Q5-F1
#
_entry.id   AF-A0A0K9Q2Q5-F1
#
_cell.length_a   1.000
_cell.length_b   1.000
_cell.length_c   1.000
_cell.angle_alpha   90.00
_cell.angle_beta   90.00
_cell.angle_gamma   90.00
#
_symmetry.space_group_name_H-M   'P 1'
#
loop_
_entity.id
_entity.type
_entity.pdbx_description
1 polymer ?
#
loop_
_entity_poly.entity_id
_entity_poly.type
_entity_poly.pdbx_seq_one_letter_code
_entity_poly.pdbx_strand_id
1 'polypeptide(L)'
;MRKNKLNMNQIHDIHGLQLIVENEEDCYKALNIVHDLWPQCESSRRTKDYIARPKFNGYRSLHTVVISHDEVPLEVHIRTPEMNHQDEFGFAAH
;
A
#
# COMPACT_ATOMS: atom_id res chain seq x y z
N MET A 1 23.27 4.18 -23.09
CA MET A 1 22.08 5.02 -22.86
C MET A 1 21.03 4.72 -23.95
N ARG A 2 20.02 3.91 -23.66
CA ARG A 2 18.85 3.71 -24.54
C ARG A 2 17.64 4.32 -23.84
N LYS A 3 17.21 5.50 -24.30
CA LYS A 3 15.98 6.16 -23.87
C LYS A 3 14.80 5.42 -24.51
N ASN A 4 14.19 4.50 -23.78
CA ASN A 4 12.89 3.96 -24.16
C ASN A 4 11.88 5.10 -24.01
N LYS A 5 11.28 5.50 -25.15
CA LYS A 5 10.08 6.34 -25.22
C LYS A 5 8.93 5.59 -24.55
N LEU A 6 8.85 5.68 -23.23
CA LEU A 6 7.65 5.32 -22.50
C LEU A 6 6.59 6.37 -22.87
N ASN A 7 5.48 5.90 -23.44
CA ASN A 7 4.32 6.72 -23.76
C ASN A 7 3.88 7.44 -22.48
N MET A 8 4.05 8.77 -22.43
CA MET A 8 3.73 9.63 -21.28
C MET A 8 2.21 9.73 -20.98
N ASN A 9 1.39 8.84 -21.53
CA ASN A 9 -0.08 8.93 -21.48
C ASN A 9 -0.73 8.01 -20.43
N GLN A 10 0.05 7.49 -19.49
CA GLN A 10 -0.44 6.73 -18.33
C GLN A 10 0.25 7.15 -17.02
N ILE A 11 0.65 8.42 -16.93
CA ILE A 11 0.97 9.01 -15.61
C ILE A 11 -0.39 9.39 -15.01
N HIS A 12 -1.14 8.40 -14.57
CA HIS A 12 -2.23 8.66 -13.63
C HIS A 12 -1.54 9.05 -12.32
N ASP A 13 -1.93 10.19 -11.73
CA ASP A 13 -1.54 10.54 -10.37
C ASP A 13 -2.03 9.41 -9.44
N ILE A 14 -1.13 8.50 -9.09
CA ILE A 14 -1.41 7.42 -8.15
C ILE A 14 -1.52 8.09 -6.80
N HIS A 15 -2.74 8.24 -6.31
CA HIS A 15 -2.97 8.77 -4.98
C HIS A 15 -2.61 7.68 -3.96
N GLY A 16 -1.82 8.05 -2.96
CA GLY A 16 -1.40 7.16 -1.87
C GLY A 16 -2.14 7.51 -0.59
N LEU A 17 -2.88 6.55 -0.02
CA LEU A 17 -3.50 6.66 1.29
C LEU A 17 -2.72 5.82 2.31
N GLN A 18 -2.37 6.44 3.43
CA GLN A 18 -1.73 5.77 4.54
C GLN A 18 -2.68 5.72 5.75
N LEU A 19 -2.93 4.51 6.25
CA LEU A 19 -3.75 4.24 7.42
C LEU A 19 -2.85 3.78 8.56
N ILE A 20 -2.81 4.57 9.64
CA ILE A 20 -2.12 4.22 10.89
C ILE A 20 -3.17 3.77 11.90
N VAL A 21 -3.10 2.51 12.34
CA VAL A 21 -4.07 1.89 13.26
C VAL A 21 -3.38 1.28 14.49
N GLU A 22 -4.11 1.07 15.57
CA GLU A 22 -3.50 0.80 16.88
C GLU A 22 -2.72 -0.53 16.94
N ASN A 23 -3.23 -1.59 16.30
CA ASN A 23 -2.65 -2.94 16.36
C ASN A 23 -2.75 -3.69 15.01
N GLU A 24 -2.09 -4.84 14.94
CA GLU A 24 -2.03 -5.66 13.72
C GLU A 24 -3.42 -6.21 13.31
N GLU A 25 -4.28 -6.54 14.28
CA GLU A 25 -5.65 -7.00 13.98
C GLU A 25 -6.46 -5.90 13.28
N ASP A 26 -6.32 -4.67 13.75
CA ASP A 26 -6.97 -3.50 13.16
C ASP A 26 -6.42 -3.18 11.76
N CYS A 27 -5.18 -3.57 11.43
CA CYS A 27 -4.68 -3.47 10.05
C CYS A 27 -5.53 -4.33 9.11
N TYR A 28 -5.83 -5.57 9.51
CA TYR A 28 -6.65 -6.48 8.71
C TYR A 28 -8.13 -6.07 8.70
N LYS A 29 -8.67 -5.50 9.79
CA LYS A 29 -10.03 -4.93 9.78
C LYS A 29 -10.12 -3.74 8.83
N ALA A 30 -9.16 -2.82 8.88
CA ALA A 30 -9.09 -1.67 7.98
C ALA A 30 -8.97 -2.11 6.52
N LEU A 31 -8.18 -3.15 6.23
CA LEU A 31 -8.10 -3.74 4.89
C LEU A 31 -9.46 -4.22 4.37
N ASN A 32 -10.22 -4.93 5.20
CA ASN A 32 -11.56 -5.38 4.83
C ASN A 32 -12.50 -4.21 4.56
N ILE A 33 -12.47 -3.16 5.40
CA ILE A 33 -13.28 -1.95 5.20
C ILE A 33 -12.90 -1.25 3.88
N VAL A 34 -11.61 -1.14 3.57
CA VAL A 34 -11.13 -0.56 2.31
C VAL A 34 -11.65 -1.34 1.10
N HIS A 35 -11.68 -2.67 1.17
CA HIS A 35 -12.21 -3.53 0.10
C HIS A 35 -13.74 -3.53 0.00
N ASP A 36 -14.45 -3.20 1.07
CA ASP A 36 -15.90 -3.01 1.06
C ASP A 36 -16.29 -1.66 0.45
N LEU A 37 -15.49 -0.61 0.72
CA LEU A 37 -15.72 0.75 0.22
C LEU A 37 -15.32 0.93 -1.24
N TRP A 38 -14.24 0.26 -1.68
CA TRP A 38 -13.71 0.40 -3.03
C TRP A 38 -13.46 -0.96 -3.67
N PRO A 39 -13.92 -1.16 -4.93
CA PRO A 39 -13.64 -2.37 -5.65
C PRO A 39 -12.13 -2.55 -5.82
N GLN A 40 -11.66 -3.78 -5.61
CA GLN A 40 -10.26 -4.12 -5.81
C GLN A 40 -9.87 -3.88 -7.28
N CYS A 41 -8.68 -3.34 -7.49
CA CYS A 41 -8.15 -3.21 -8.84
C CYS A 41 -7.91 -4.61 -9.42
N GLU A 42 -8.63 -4.95 -10.49
CA GLU A 42 -8.58 -6.26 -11.16
C GLU A 42 -7.15 -6.65 -11.61
N SER A 43 -6.31 -5.64 -11.84
CA SER A 43 -4.89 -5.80 -12.21
C SER A 43 -3.99 -6.16 -11.01
N SER A 44 -4.40 -5.80 -9.78
CA SER A 44 -3.67 -6.09 -8.55
C SER A 44 -4.31 -7.29 -7.85
N ARG A 45 -4.07 -8.48 -8.40
CA ARG A 45 -4.68 -9.74 -7.97
C ARG A 45 -4.38 -10.16 -6.51
N ARG A 46 -3.49 -9.44 -5.80
CA ARG A 46 -3.07 -9.79 -4.43
C ARG A 46 -2.68 -8.56 -3.61
N THR A 47 -3.31 -8.42 -2.45
CA THR A 47 -2.75 -7.64 -1.33
C THR A 47 -1.37 -8.17 -0.97
N LYS A 48 -0.39 -7.28 -0.80
CA LYS A 48 0.93 -7.63 -0.31
C LYS A 48 0.90 -7.52 1.21
N ASP A 49 0.92 -8.68 1.86
CA ASP A 49 0.95 -8.76 3.32
C ASP A 49 2.40 -8.82 3.81
N TYR A 50 2.97 -7.66 4.12
CA TYR A 50 4.30 -7.58 4.76
C TYR A 50 4.23 -7.66 6.29
N ILE A 51 3.05 -7.75 6.89
CA ILE A 51 2.90 -8.03 8.32
C ILE A 51 3.21 -9.52 8.56
N ALA A 52 2.54 -10.40 7.81
CA ALA A 52 2.76 -11.84 7.89
C ALA A 52 4.10 -12.28 7.25
N ARG A 53 4.58 -11.54 6.25
CA ARG A 53 5.86 -11.81 5.55
C ARG A 53 6.72 -10.55 5.48
N PRO A 54 7.36 -10.16 6.60
CA PRO A 54 8.19 -8.97 6.64
C PRO A 54 9.35 -9.06 5.65
N LYS A 55 9.77 -7.90 5.14
CA LYS A 55 11.00 -7.83 4.33
C LYS A 55 12.24 -8.03 5.23
N PHE A 56 13.36 -8.37 4.63
CA PHE A 56 14.64 -8.56 5.34
C PHE A 56 15.08 -7.36 6.19
N ASN A 57 14.69 -6.14 5.79
CA ASN A 57 14.99 -4.91 6.52
C ASN A 57 14.03 -4.64 7.71
N GLY A 58 13.10 -5.56 8.00
CA GLY A 58 12.13 -5.42 9.08
C GLY A 58 10.87 -4.65 8.68
N TYR A 59 10.72 -4.24 7.42
CA TYR A 59 9.54 -3.53 6.94
C TYR A 59 8.26 -4.38 7.08
N ARG A 60 7.23 -3.78 7.70
CA ARG A 60 5.90 -4.35 7.92
C ARG A 60 4.81 -3.34 7.53
N SER A 61 3.87 -3.78 6.69
CA SER A 61 2.70 -3.00 6.22
C SER A 61 1.80 -3.90 5.36
N LEU A 62 0.50 -3.60 5.26
CA LEU A 62 -0.39 -4.17 4.26
C LEU A 62 -0.49 -3.23 3.08
N HIS A 63 -0.21 -3.70 1.87
CA HIS A 63 -0.36 -2.90 0.65
C HIS A 63 -1.44 -3.45 -0.24
N THR A 64 -2.39 -2.60 -0.63
CA THR A 64 -3.43 -2.94 -1.59
C THR A 64 -3.66 -1.80 -2.56
N VAL A 65 -4.17 -2.11 -3.76
CA VAL A 65 -4.54 -1.11 -4.76
C VAL A 65 -6.01 -1.30 -5.08
N VAL A 66 -6.81 -0.27 -4.83
CA VAL A 66 -8.25 -0.23 -5.09
C VAL A 66 -8.57 0.81 -6.14
N ILE A 67 -9.74 0.71 -6.77
CA ILE A 67 -10.23 1.72 -7.71
C ILE A 67 -11.12 2.69 -6.94
N SER A 68 -10.72 3.95 -6.88
CA SER A 68 -11.53 5.02 -6.27
C SER A 68 -12.77 5.33 -7.11
N HIS A 69 -13.72 6.09 -6.54
CA HIS A 69 -14.96 6.47 -7.23
C HIS A 69 -14.72 7.26 -8.53
N ASP A 70 -13.60 7.97 -8.63
CA ASP A 70 -13.20 8.73 -9.82
C ASP A 70 -12.51 7.85 -10.89
N GLU A 71 -12.61 6.53 -10.78
CA GLU A 71 -11.97 5.54 -11.68
C GLU A 71 -10.43 5.63 -11.70
N VAL A 72 -9.84 6.27 -10.69
CA VAL A 72 -8.39 6.40 -10.52
C VAL A 72 -7.89 5.33 -9.53
N PRO A 73 -6.75 4.66 -9.80
CA PRO A 73 -6.13 3.74 -8.84
C PRO A 73 -5.67 4.46 -7.58
N LEU A 74 -6.07 3.92 -6.43
CA LEU A 74 -5.69 4.37 -5.09
C LEU A 74 -4.82 3.30 -4.44
N GLU A 75 -3.58 3.65 -4.11
CA GLU A 75 -2.67 2.79 -3.35
C GLU A 75 -2.92 3.00 -1.86
N VAL A 76 -3.20 1.92 -1.12
CA VAL A 76 -3.50 1.98 0.31
C VAL A 76 -2.46 1.18 1.09
N HIS A 77 -1.81 1.85 2.04
CA HIS A 77 -0.85 1.28 2.97
C HIS A 77 -1.39 1.31 4.39
N ILE A 78 -1.47 0.15 5.04
CA ILE A 78 -2.03 0.01 6.38
C ILE A 78 -0.97 -0.55 7.33
N ARG A 79 -0.70 0.16 8.41
CA ARG A 79 0.35 -0.22 9.37
C ARG A 79 0.08 0.35 10.76
N THR A 80 0.80 -0.15 11.77
CA THR A 80 0.72 0.39 13.14
C THR A 80 1.67 1.56 13.36
N PRO A 81 1.51 2.37 14.43
CA PRO A 81 2.48 3.40 14.79
C PRO A 81 3.90 2.85 14.97
N GLU A 82 4.05 1.66 15.53
CA GLU A 82 5.34 0.99 15.69
C GLU A 82 5.95 0.65 14.32
N MET A 83 5.18 0.06 13.42
CA MET A 83 5.62 -0.27 12.06
C MET A 83 5.97 0.99 11.26
N ASN A 84 5.21 2.07 11.44
CA ASN A 84 5.48 3.36 10.84
C ASN A 84 6.81 3.95 11.35
N HIS A 85 7.03 3.93 12.67
CA HIS A 85 8.27 4.37 13.25
C HIS A 85 9.48 3.53 12.80
N GLN A 86 9.31 2.21 12.61
CA GLN A 86 10.33 1.33 12.04
C GLN A 86 10.66 1.66 10.59
N ASP A 87 9.67 2.07 9.79
CA ASP A 87 9.88 2.51 8.41
C ASP A 87 10.58 3.86 8.32
N GLU A 88 10.26 4.80 9.23
CA GLU A 88 10.84 6.14 9.23
C GLU A 88 12.25 6.21 9.83
N PHE A 89 12.54 5.40 10.86
CA PHE A 89 13.76 5.52 11.66
C PHE A 89 14.55 4.21 11.85
N GLY A 90 14.01 3.08 11.40
CA GLY A 90 14.66 1.77 11.56
C GLY A 90 15.67 1.45 10.45
N PHE A 91 16.23 0.23 10.49
CA PHE A 91 17.09 -0.32 9.43
C PHE A 91 16.36 -0.41 8.06
N ALA A 92 15.04 -0.23 8.05
CA ALA A 92 14.23 -0.12 6.83
C ALA A 92 14.33 1.25 6.13
N ALA A 93 14.78 2.30 6.84
CA ALA A 93 14.94 3.67 6.32
C ALA A 93 16.30 3.91 5.63
N HIS A 94 17.25 2.98 5.74
CA HIS A 94 18.62 3.06 5.19
C HIS A 94 18.85 2.01 4.11
#